data_AF-A0A5D2ZC77-F1
#
_entry.id   AF-A0A5D2ZC77-F1
#
_cell.length_a   1.000
_cell.length_b   1.000
_cell.length_c   1.000
_cell.angle_alpha   90.00
_cell.angle_beta   90.00
_cell.angle_gamma   90.00
#
_symmetry.space_group_name_H-M   'P 1'
#
loop_
_entity.id
_entity.type
_entity.pdbx_description
1 polymer ?
#
loop_
_entity_poly.entity_id
_entity_poly.type
_entity_poly.pdbx_seq_one_letter_code
_entity_poly.pdbx_strand_id
1 'polypeptide(L)'
;MAAESKSVALTMQSASTECKLMVAAEHNDIDMLYQLIEEDTNVLHRMDKMGVVDTPLHMASSEGCVDFAMEMMYLKPSLAKKLNKEGLSPVHVALQCGHSELALSLLRLDKTLIGVKGKMGYTPLHYLVMYEKKKDYLNKFFNEYHPCINDDLTSQGETALHVAAGCNNEALKYLLKWLRTTAKISMLKKHNLLNVGNRDKETVLHVLARTQPDPQIVKLLSNDLRINTEVKNSKGQTALQILESSDKKGNVDIEECMPILRHAKWWDPVAILRRTPFYIMAMIAQWGYEIKTMSPNNGNAMLVVTVLILTTSYQASLSPPGGVLPADVPENNNNNKFSNLQVYIGSINGTTSSNHSYHVLENIEFKPNNSTVGSSILKKGLFLWFFIPNILAFSTSFLLTCLVIPTLVSGFFSCVLTLSLSTLLFCLLDSALVIISPNNQTSQIIFTCVYTMVYITYLAIAFVVVPKMRKYVIS
;
A
#
# COMPACT_ATOMS: atom_id res chain seq x y z
N MET A 1 -13.27 16.79 -51.88
CA MET A 1 -14.65 16.42 -51.46
C MET A 1 -15.45 15.70 -52.55
N ALA A 2 -16.03 16.34 -53.58
CA ALA A 2 -16.90 15.63 -54.55
C ALA A 2 -16.15 14.72 -55.57
N ALA A 3 -14.86 15.00 -55.82
CA ALA A 3 -14.00 14.17 -56.67
C ALA A 3 -13.37 12.99 -55.90
N GLU A 4 -13.04 13.19 -54.61
CA GLU A 4 -12.59 12.11 -53.71
C GLU A 4 -13.73 11.13 -53.43
N SER A 5 -14.95 11.60 -53.16
CA SER A 5 -16.11 10.73 -52.92
C SER A 5 -16.46 9.84 -54.12
N LYS A 6 -16.27 10.34 -55.35
CA LYS A 6 -16.43 9.55 -56.58
C LYS A 6 -15.30 8.54 -56.80
N SER A 7 -14.07 8.87 -56.40
CA SER A 7 -12.93 7.95 -56.53
C SER A 7 -13.00 6.79 -55.54
N VAL A 8 -13.51 7.04 -54.33
CA VAL A 8 -13.75 6.02 -53.29
C VAL A 8 -14.93 5.13 -53.70
N ALA A 9 -16.02 5.69 -54.24
CA ALA A 9 -17.17 4.90 -54.70
C ALA A 9 -16.82 3.89 -55.81
N LEU A 10 -15.87 4.23 -56.70
CA LEU A 10 -15.43 3.36 -57.79
C LEU A 10 -14.49 2.23 -57.34
N THR A 11 -13.69 2.43 -56.29
CA THR A 11 -12.85 1.35 -55.71
C THR A 11 -13.66 0.38 -54.84
N MET A 12 -14.76 0.84 -54.24
CA MET A 12 -15.61 0.01 -53.37
C MET A 12 -16.45 -1.06 -54.09
N GLN A 13 -16.67 -0.95 -55.40
CA GLN A 13 -17.48 -1.92 -56.15
C GLN A 13 -16.78 -3.27 -56.40
N SER A 14 -15.46 -3.35 -56.21
CA SER A 14 -14.65 -4.57 -56.40
C SER A 14 -13.99 -5.10 -55.12
N ALA A 15 -14.16 -4.39 -53.99
CA ALA A 15 -13.53 -4.72 -52.72
C ALA A 15 -14.35 -5.79 -51.95
N SER A 16 -13.67 -6.69 -51.25
CA SER A 16 -14.34 -7.72 -50.42
C SER A 16 -15.21 -7.06 -49.35
N THR A 17 -16.24 -7.76 -48.86
CA THR A 17 -17.13 -7.24 -47.80
C THR A 17 -16.36 -6.87 -46.54
N GLU A 18 -15.28 -7.60 -46.22
CA GLU A 18 -14.37 -7.25 -45.13
C GLU A 18 -13.65 -5.91 -45.37
N CYS A 19 -13.24 -5.62 -46.61
CA CYS A 19 -12.57 -4.36 -46.94
C CYS A 19 -13.54 -3.17 -46.84
N LYS A 20 -14.81 -3.34 -47.25
CA LYS A 20 -15.86 -2.32 -47.05
C LYS A 20 -16.13 -2.06 -45.57
N LEU A 21 -16.06 -3.11 -44.75
CA LEU A 21 -16.22 -3.01 -43.31
C LEU A 21 -15.08 -2.22 -42.63
N MET A 22 -13.86 -2.33 -43.15
CA MET A 22 -12.73 -1.50 -42.70
C MET A 22 -12.97 -0.02 -43.02
N VAL A 23 -13.51 0.31 -44.21
CA VAL A 23 -13.85 1.68 -44.59
C VAL A 23 -14.94 2.26 -43.69
N ALA A 24 -15.97 1.47 -43.35
CA ALA A 24 -17.01 1.89 -42.40
C ALA A 24 -16.41 2.21 -41.02
N ALA A 25 -15.45 1.40 -40.56
CA ALA A 25 -14.77 1.62 -39.29
C ALA A 25 -13.89 2.87 -39.29
N GLU A 26 -13.20 3.16 -40.39
CA GLU A 26 -12.37 4.37 -40.57
C GLU A 26 -13.21 5.66 -40.45
N HIS A 27 -14.45 5.64 -40.94
CA HIS A 27 -15.33 6.81 -40.98
C HIS A 27 -16.33 6.89 -39.81
N ASN A 28 -16.23 5.99 -38.81
CA ASN A 28 -17.21 5.86 -37.72
C ASN A 28 -18.66 5.69 -38.23
N ASP A 29 -18.86 5.00 -39.37
CA ASP A 29 -20.15 4.86 -40.03
C ASP A 29 -20.90 3.61 -39.55
N ILE A 30 -21.77 3.80 -38.56
CA ILE A 30 -22.57 2.73 -37.94
C ILE A 30 -23.70 2.29 -38.88
N ASP A 31 -24.26 3.19 -39.69
CA ASP A 31 -25.34 2.83 -40.62
C ASP A 31 -24.82 1.88 -41.70
N MET A 32 -23.64 2.18 -42.26
CA MET A 32 -22.96 1.31 -43.22
C MET A 32 -22.56 -0.04 -42.60
N LEU A 33 -22.14 -0.07 -41.33
CA LEU A 33 -21.88 -1.31 -40.60
C LEU A 33 -23.11 -2.22 -40.60
N TYR A 34 -24.28 -1.70 -40.25
CA TYR A 34 -25.51 -2.47 -40.20
C TYR A 34 -25.98 -2.91 -41.60
N GLN A 35 -25.86 -2.06 -42.62
CA GLN A 35 -26.12 -2.46 -44.01
C GLN A 35 -25.24 -3.64 -44.44
N LEU A 36 -23.95 -3.60 -44.12
CA LEU A 36 -23.01 -4.69 -44.46
C LEU A 36 -23.30 -5.99 -43.67
N ILE A 37 -23.81 -5.88 -42.44
CA ILE A 37 -24.24 -7.05 -41.65
C ILE A 37 -25.51 -7.67 -42.25
N GLU A 38 -26.44 -6.86 -42.74
CA GLU A 38 -27.64 -7.35 -43.45
C GLU A 38 -27.28 -8.04 -44.77
N GLU A 39 -26.33 -7.49 -45.53
CA GLU A 39 -25.81 -8.09 -46.77
C GLU A 39 -25.08 -9.43 -46.50
N ASP A 40 -24.30 -9.52 -45.42
CA ASP A 40 -23.54 -10.73 -45.06
C ASP A 40 -23.49 -10.97 -43.53
N THR A 41 -24.47 -11.74 -43.06
CA THR A 41 -24.63 -12.09 -41.63
C THR A 41 -23.42 -12.81 -41.01
N ASN A 42 -22.54 -13.42 -41.81
CA ASN A 42 -21.37 -14.18 -41.33
C ASN A 42 -20.06 -13.40 -41.38
N VAL A 43 -20.06 -12.15 -41.87
CA VAL A 43 -18.84 -11.35 -42.07
C VAL A 43 -18.01 -11.23 -40.79
N LEU A 44 -18.64 -10.91 -39.66
CA LEU A 44 -17.96 -10.75 -38.36
C LEU A 44 -17.36 -12.06 -37.85
N HIS A 45 -18.04 -13.19 -38.08
CA HIS A 45 -17.56 -14.50 -37.65
C HIS A 45 -16.37 -14.98 -38.49
N ARG A 46 -16.33 -14.67 -39.79
CA ARG A 46 -15.16 -14.97 -40.63
C ARG A 46 -13.94 -14.17 -40.17
N MET A 47 -14.09 -12.88 -39.89
CA MET A 47 -12.99 -12.05 -39.38
C MET A 47 -12.46 -12.55 -38.04
N ASP A 48 -13.34 -13.04 -37.17
CA ASP A 48 -12.93 -13.65 -35.90
C ASP A 48 -12.19 -15.00 -36.09
N LYS A 49 -12.42 -15.71 -37.19
CA LYS A 49 -11.69 -16.96 -37.51
C LYS A 49 -10.41 -16.73 -38.32
N MET A 50 -10.27 -15.57 -38.96
CA MET A 50 -9.00 -15.23 -39.61
C MET A 50 -7.88 -15.16 -38.57
N GLY A 51 -6.67 -15.47 -39.03
CA GLY A 51 -5.45 -15.42 -38.23
C GLY A 51 -5.08 -13.98 -37.85
N VAL A 52 -3.82 -13.62 -38.06
CA VAL A 52 -3.32 -12.30 -37.69
C VAL A 52 -3.69 -11.27 -38.77
N VAL A 53 -4.76 -10.51 -38.56
CA VAL A 53 -5.32 -9.53 -39.52
C VAL A 53 -5.83 -8.29 -38.76
N ASP A 54 -5.74 -7.11 -39.37
CA ASP A 54 -6.41 -5.91 -38.88
C ASP A 54 -7.93 -6.08 -38.97
N THR A 55 -8.58 -6.04 -37.81
CA THR A 55 -10.04 -6.12 -37.70
C THR A 55 -10.64 -4.72 -37.78
N PRO A 56 -11.96 -4.56 -38.01
CA PRO A 56 -12.59 -3.25 -38.04
C PRO A 56 -12.41 -2.53 -36.69
N LEU A 57 -12.30 -3.28 -35.59
CA LEU A 57 -12.00 -2.73 -34.28
C LEU A 57 -10.56 -2.18 -34.16
N HIS A 58 -9.58 -2.72 -34.89
CA HIS A 58 -8.24 -2.11 -34.98
C HIS A 58 -8.30 -0.78 -35.73
N MET A 59 -9.05 -0.71 -36.83
CA MET A 59 -9.23 0.52 -37.61
C MET A 59 -9.94 1.60 -36.80
N ALA A 60 -11.08 1.26 -36.18
CA ALA A 60 -11.76 2.18 -35.27
C ALA A 60 -10.85 2.63 -34.11
N SER A 61 -9.92 1.77 -33.67
CA SER A 61 -8.93 2.09 -32.65
C SER A 61 -7.82 3.01 -33.14
N SER A 62 -7.39 2.94 -34.40
CA SER A 62 -6.39 3.85 -34.96
C SER A 62 -6.96 5.24 -35.20
N GLU A 63 -8.23 5.31 -35.60
CA GLU A 63 -8.93 6.58 -35.90
C GLU A 63 -9.59 7.19 -34.67
N GLY A 64 -9.76 6.44 -33.58
CA GLY A 64 -10.37 6.93 -32.35
C GLY A 64 -11.91 6.99 -32.42
N CYS A 65 -12.52 6.19 -33.29
CA CYS A 65 -13.96 6.09 -33.50
C CYS A 65 -14.64 5.39 -32.31
N VAL A 66 -14.97 6.16 -31.27
CA VAL A 66 -15.52 5.63 -30.02
C VAL A 66 -16.83 4.88 -30.25
N ASP A 67 -17.80 5.51 -30.92
CA ASP A 67 -19.15 4.93 -31.05
C ASP A 67 -19.11 3.62 -31.85
N PHE A 68 -18.42 3.60 -32.99
CA PHE A 68 -18.23 2.39 -33.79
C PHE A 68 -17.52 1.28 -33.00
N ALA A 69 -16.46 1.62 -32.25
CA ALA A 69 -15.73 0.64 -31.45
C ALA A 69 -16.60 0.05 -30.33
N MET A 70 -17.43 0.86 -29.68
CA MET A 70 -18.35 0.42 -28.64
C MET A 70 -19.45 -0.48 -29.22
N GLU A 71 -20.00 -0.11 -30.38
CA GLU A 71 -20.98 -0.93 -31.09
C GLU A 71 -20.40 -2.29 -31.49
N MET A 72 -19.18 -2.28 -32.04
CA MET A 72 -18.46 -3.51 -32.40
C MET A 72 -18.17 -4.39 -31.18
N MET A 73 -17.91 -3.79 -30.00
CA MET A 73 -17.75 -4.53 -28.75
C MET A 73 -19.04 -5.22 -28.30
N TYR A 74 -20.22 -4.64 -28.58
CA TYR A 74 -21.51 -5.30 -28.32
C TYR A 74 -21.81 -6.41 -29.32
N LEU A 75 -21.54 -6.17 -30.61
CA LEU A 75 -21.81 -7.13 -31.68
C LEU A 75 -20.85 -8.34 -31.64
N LYS A 76 -19.56 -8.10 -31.40
CA LYS A 76 -18.52 -9.13 -31.48
C LYS A 76 -17.32 -8.85 -30.55
N PRO A 77 -17.46 -9.04 -29.22
CA PRO A 77 -16.42 -8.73 -28.23
C PRO A 77 -15.13 -9.55 -28.39
N SER A 78 -15.17 -10.71 -29.06
CA SER A 78 -13.97 -11.53 -29.30
C SER A 78 -12.92 -10.82 -30.16
N LEU A 79 -13.31 -9.86 -31.01
CA LEU A 79 -12.39 -9.07 -31.83
C LEU A 79 -11.48 -8.16 -31.00
N ALA A 80 -11.85 -7.85 -29.74
CA ALA A 80 -11.08 -6.99 -28.85
C ALA A 80 -9.76 -7.60 -28.35
N LYS A 81 -9.65 -8.93 -28.40
CA LYS A 81 -8.45 -9.69 -28.00
C LYS A 81 -7.59 -10.12 -29.18
N LYS A 82 -8.09 -9.95 -30.42
CA LYS A 82 -7.34 -10.30 -31.62
C LYS A 82 -6.11 -9.43 -31.76
N LEU A 83 -5.03 -10.02 -32.25
CA LEU A 83 -3.79 -9.31 -32.57
C LEU A 83 -3.71 -9.09 -34.07
N ASN A 84 -3.35 -7.88 -34.49
CA ASN A 84 -3.04 -7.58 -35.89
C ASN A 84 -1.62 -8.02 -36.27
N LYS A 85 -1.20 -7.71 -37.51
CA LYS A 85 0.10 -8.09 -38.08
C LYS A 85 1.30 -7.56 -37.30
N GLU A 86 1.11 -6.47 -36.56
CA GLU A 86 2.12 -5.90 -35.69
C GLU A 86 2.16 -6.56 -34.30
N GLY A 87 1.24 -7.50 -34.04
CA GLY A 87 1.08 -8.17 -32.75
C GLY A 87 0.35 -7.29 -31.73
N LEU A 88 -0.49 -6.36 -32.17
CA LEU A 88 -1.18 -5.39 -31.33
C LEU A 88 -2.66 -5.74 -31.25
N SER A 89 -3.26 -5.61 -30.07
CA SER A 89 -4.72 -5.63 -29.94
C SER A 89 -5.31 -4.24 -30.19
N PRO A 90 -6.63 -4.11 -30.40
CA PRO A 90 -7.26 -2.80 -30.58
C PRO A 90 -6.94 -1.80 -29.45
N VAL A 91 -6.87 -2.25 -28.20
CA VAL A 91 -6.47 -1.39 -27.07
C VAL A 91 -5.03 -0.89 -27.20
N HIS A 92 -4.10 -1.73 -27.70
CA HIS A 92 -2.72 -1.31 -27.96
C HIS A 92 -2.67 -0.24 -29.05
N VAL A 93 -3.41 -0.44 -30.14
CA VAL A 93 -3.51 0.52 -31.25
C VAL A 93 -4.08 1.85 -30.78
N ALA A 94 -5.18 1.83 -30.01
CA ALA A 94 -5.77 3.04 -29.45
C ALA A 94 -4.77 3.84 -28.60
N LEU A 95 -3.99 3.16 -27.74
CA LEU A 95 -2.97 3.81 -26.92
C LEU A 95 -1.79 4.34 -27.75
N GLN A 96 -1.36 3.60 -28.77
CA GLN A 96 -0.27 4.01 -29.67
C GLN A 96 -0.66 5.25 -30.49
N CYS A 97 -1.91 5.33 -30.95
CA CYS A 97 -2.44 6.48 -31.68
C CYS A 97 -2.87 7.66 -30.79
N GLY A 98 -2.80 7.52 -29.45
CA GLY A 98 -3.15 8.59 -28.50
C GLY A 98 -4.64 8.73 -28.18
N HIS A 99 -5.46 7.73 -28.57
CA HIS A 99 -6.90 7.65 -28.32
C HIS A 99 -7.20 7.02 -26.96
N SER A 100 -6.67 7.63 -25.90
CA SER A 100 -6.73 7.11 -24.54
C SER A 100 -8.15 6.99 -23.96
N GLU A 101 -9.08 7.81 -24.45
CA GLU A 101 -10.50 7.73 -24.08
C GLU A 101 -11.16 6.47 -24.62
N LEU A 102 -10.89 6.14 -25.88
CA LEU A 102 -11.32 4.89 -26.48
C LEU A 102 -10.69 3.70 -25.76
N ALA A 103 -9.38 3.72 -25.51
CA ALA A 103 -8.69 2.66 -24.78
C ALA A 103 -9.32 2.41 -23.38
N LEU A 104 -9.63 3.48 -22.64
CA LEU A 104 -10.33 3.36 -21.35
C LEU A 104 -11.76 2.82 -21.50
N SER A 105 -12.47 3.21 -22.54
CA SER A 105 -13.84 2.74 -22.80
C SER A 105 -13.86 1.24 -23.11
N LEU A 106 -12.94 0.76 -23.93
CA LEU A 106 -12.75 -0.67 -24.22
C LEU A 106 -12.44 -1.46 -22.94
N LEU A 107 -11.52 -0.96 -22.09
CA LEU A 107 -11.15 -1.60 -20.83
C LEU A 107 -12.29 -1.61 -19.79
N ARG A 108 -13.16 -0.60 -19.83
CA ARG A 108 -14.35 -0.54 -18.96
C ARG A 108 -15.40 -1.57 -19.35
N LEU A 109 -15.58 -1.82 -20.65
CA LEU A 109 -16.45 -2.87 -21.16
C LEU A 109 -15.90 -4.26 -20.83
N ASP A 110 -14.62 -4.51 -21.12
CA ASP A 110 -13.95 -5.77 -20.80
C ASP A 110 -12.62 -5.52 -20.09
N LYS A 111 -12.65 -5.65 -18.76
CA LYS A 111 -11.47 -5.49 -17.90
C LYS A 111 -10.37 -6.52 -18.18
N THR A 112 -10.70 -7.66 -18.80
CA THR A 112 -9.70 -8.69 -19.11
C THR A 112 -8.76 -8.27 -20.23
N LEU A 113 -9.12 -7.25 -21.02
CA LEU A 113 -8.28 -6.69 -22.09
C LEU A 113 -6.97 -6.11 -21.57
N ILE A 114 -6.91 -5.69 -20.31
CA ILE A 114 -5.71 -5.14 -19.68
C ILE A 114 -4.53 -6.13 -19.65
N GLY A 115 -4.82 -7.43 -19.62
CA GLY A 115 -3.83 -8.50 -19.55
C GLY A 115 -3.47 -9.09 -20.92
N VAL A 116 -4.03 -8.55 -22.01
CA VAL A 116 -3.72 -9.04 -23.36
C VAL A 116 -2.27 -8.72 -23.67
N LYS A 117 -1.47 -9.74 -23.92
CA LYS A 117 -0.06 -9.59 -24.29
C LYS A 117 0.06 -9.51 -25.80
N GLY A 118 0.51 -8.35 -26.29
CA GLY A 118 0.87 -8.14 -27.67
C GLY A 118 2.31 -8.56 -27.99
N LYS A 119 2.89 -7.93 -29.00
CA LYS A 119 4.26 -8.15 -29.46
C LYS A 119 5.25 -8.05 -28.29
N MET A 120 6.18 -9.01 -28.23
CA MET A 120 7.21 -9.11 -27.17
C MET A 120 6.64 -9.17 -25.75
N GLY A 121 5.38 -9.55 -25.57
CA GLY A 121 4.73 -9.64 -24.26
C GLY A 121 4.32 -8.30 -23.64
N TYR A 122 4.35 -7.22 -24.41
CA TYR A 122 3.87 -5.92 -23.94
C TYR A 122 2.36 -5.98 -23.70
N THR A 123 1.91 -5.37 -22.61
CA THR A 123 0.48 -5.24 -22.27
C THR A 123 0.02 -3.80 -22.52
N PRO A 124 -1.30 -3.53 -22.55
CA PRO A 124 -1.81 -2.17 -22.66
C PRO A 124 -1.22 -1.21 -21.61
N LEU A 125 -0.91 -1.66 -20.40
CA LEU A 125 -0.23 -0.83 -19.41
C LEU A 125 1.16 -0.38 -19.88
N HIS A 126 1.93 -1.26 -20.51
CA HIS A 126 3.24 -0.92 -21.06
C HIS A 126 3.13 0.10 -22.20
N TYR A 127 2.12 -0.04 -23.06
CA TYR A 127 1.84 0.94 -24.13
C TYR A 127 1.38 2.29 -23.57
N LEU A 128 0.52 2.28 -22.55
CA LEU A 128 0.06 3.49 -21.88
C LEU A 128 1.26 4.30 -21.36
N VAL A 129 2.16 3.68 -20.60
CA VAL A 129 3.31 4.41 -20.06
C VAL A 129 4.31 4.85 -21.13
N MET A 130 4.31 4.21 -22.30
CA MET A 130 5.17 4.57 -23.42
C MET A 130 4.64 5.81 -24.16
N TYR A 131 3.34 5.85 -24.46
CA TYR A 131 2.77 6.84 -25.37
C TYR A 131 1.95 7.95 -24.71
N GLU A 132 1.31 7.69 -23.55
CA GLU A 132 0.44 8.68 -22.91
C GLU A 132 1.25 9.78 -22.20
N LYS A 133 0.80 11.02 -22.40
CA LYS A 133 1.38 12.23 -21.79
C LYS A 133 0.38 12.97 -20.89
N LYS A 134 -0.92 12.71 -21.03
CA LYS A 134 -1.98 13.34 -20.25
C LYS A 134 -2.02 12.75 -18.83
N LYS A 135 -1.61 13.58 -17.87
CA LYS A 135 -1.62 13.27 -16.43
C LYS A 135 -2.95 12.68 -15.94
N ASP A 136 -4.08 13.24 -16.36
CA ASP A 136 -5.38 12.82 -15.83
C ASP A 136 -5.74 11.41 -16.28
N TYR A 137 -5.37 11.04 -17.52
CA TYR A 137 -5.55 9.69 -18.04
C TYR A 137 -4.64 8.69 -17.31
N LEU A 138 -3.35 8.99 -17.15
CA LEU A 138 -2.42 8.15 -16.38
C LEU A 138 -2.93 7.90 -14.96
N ASN A 139 -3.34 8.96 -14.25
CA ASN A 139 -3.83 8.82 -12.88
C ASN A 139 -5.13 8.02 -12.80
N LYS A 140 -6.07 8.21 -13.74
CA LYS A 140 -7.30 7.40 -13.81
C LYS A 140 -6.96 5.92 -14.02
N PHE A 141 -6.11 5.64 -15.00
CA PHE A 141 -5.73 4.28 -15.35
C PHE A 141 -5.02 3.56 -14.20
N PHE A 142 -4.01 4.18 -13.57
CA PHE A 142 -3.30 3.56 -12.44
C PHE A 142 -4.23 3.31 -11.24
N ASN A 143 -5.21 4.18 -11.02
CA ASN A 143 -6.21 3.99 -9.97
C ASN A 143 -7.20 2.87 -10.27
N GLU A 144 -7.64 2.70 -11.52
CA GLU A 144 -8.62 1.69 -11.93
C GLU A 144 -7.97 0.30 -12.14
N TYR A 145 -6.78 0.22 -12.73
CA TYR A 145 -6.12 -1.01 -13.19
C TYR A 145 -4.83 -1.36 -12.43
N HIS A 146 -4.76 -0.94 -11.17
CA HIS A 146 -3.66 -1.18 -10.23
C HIS A 146 -3.04 -2.60 -10.22
N PRO A 147 -3.81 -3.72 -10.28
CA PRO A 147 -3.22 -5.05 -10.13
C PRO A 147 -2.18 -5.40 -11.21
N CYS A 148 -2.42 -4.94 -12.45
CA CYS A 148 -1.59 -5.23 -13.62
C CYS A 148 -0.22 -4.56 -13.59
N ILE A 149 -0.02 -3.56 -12.72
CA ILE A 149 1.26 -2.86 -12.56
C ILE A 149 2.34 -3.77 -11.97
N ASN A 150 1.95 -4.80 -11.23
CA ASN A 150 2.88 -5.63 -10.47
C ASN A 150 3.25 -6.95 -11.17
N ASP A 151 2.30 -7.55 -11.88
CA ASP A 151 2.42 -8.95 -12.28
C ASP A 151 2.78 -9.11 -13.77
N ASP A 152 2.56 -8.07 -14.59
CA ASP A 152 2.80 -8.12 -16.02
C ASP A 152 4.26 -7.78 -16.34
N LEU A 153 4.96 -8.77 -16.92
CA LEU A 153 6.31 -8.64 -17.44
C LEU A 153 6.31 -8.82 -18.96
N THR A 154 7.16 -8.02 -19.62
CA THR A 154 7.51 -8.23 -21.03
C THR A 154 8.37 -9.48 -21.21
N SER A 155 8.64 -9.86 -22.46
CA SER A 155 9.58 -10.93 -22.81
C SER A 155 11.02 -10.69 -22.31
N GLN A 156 11.39 -9.44 -22.02
CA GLN A 156 12.68 -9.09 -21.41
C GLN A 156 12.60 -9.00 -19.88
N GLY A 157 11.49 -9.40 -19.27
CA GLY A 157 11.29 -9.29 -17.82
C GLY A 157 11.12 -7.85 -17.35
N GLU A 158 10.75 -6.92 -18.24
CA GLU A 158 10.57 -5.52 -17.88
C GLU A 158 9.16 -5.29 -17.31
N THR A 159 9.08 -4.49 -16.26
CA THR A 159 7.81 -3.95 -15.73
C THR A 159 7.47 -2.62 -16.42
N ALA A 160 6.25 -2.12 -16.21
CA ALA A 160 5.85 -0.79 -16.66
C ALA A 160 6.79 0.34 -16.17
N LEU A 161 7.44 0.20 -15.01
CA LEU A 161 8.44 1.16 -14.53
C LEU A 161 9.71 1.16 -15.39
N HIS A 162 10.18 -0.01 -15.82
CA HIS A 162 11.35 -0.13 -16.69
C HIS A 162 11.07 0.51 -18.05
N VAL A 163 9.91 0.20 -18.64
CA VAL A 163 9.49 0.78 -19.92
C VAL A 163 9.33 2.31 -19.81
N ALA A 164 8.70 2.81 -18.75
CA ALA A 164 8.57 4.25 -18.52
C ALA A 164 9.93 4.94 -18.36
N ALA A 165 10.87 4.33 -17.62
CA ALA A 165 12.25 4.82 -17.50
C ALA A 165 13.03 4.84 -18.82
N GLY A 166 12.72 3.93 -19.73
CA GLY A 166 13.35 3.87 -21.05
C GLY A 166 12.82 4.90 -22.04
N CYS A 167 11.53 5.25 -21.93
CA CYS A 167 10.81 5.93 -23.01
C CYS A 167 10.14 7.26 -22.63
N ASN A 168 9.63 7.40 -21.40
CA ASN A 168 8.74 8.52 -21.03
C ASN A 168 8.90 8.93 -19.55
N ASN A 169 9.73 9.93 -19.33
CA ASN A 169 10.02 10.50 -18.01
C ASN A 169 8.76 11.04 -17.30
N GLU A 170 7.82 11.65 -18.02
CA GLU A 170 6.59 12.17 -17.42
C GLU A 170 5.69 11.02 -16.91
N ALA A 171 5.48 9.98 -17.72
CA ALA A 171 4.73 8.81 -17.29
C ALA A 171 5.37 8.13 -16.07
N LEU A 172 6.70 8.01 -16.05
CA LEU A 172 7.44 7.49 -14.91
C LEU A 172 7.23 8.34 -13.66
N LYS A 173 7.33 9.67 -13.77
CA LYS A 173 7.12 10.60 -12.65
C LYS A 173 5.72 10.44 -12.04
N TYR A 174 4.69 10.30 -12.88
CA TYR A 174 3.33 10.07 -12.40
C TYR A 174 3.16 8.68 -11.77
N LEU A 175 3.73 7.64 -12.37
CA LEU A 175 3.69 6.29 -11.83
C LEU A 175 4.39 6.20 -10.46
N LEU A 176 5.55 6.84 -10.30
CA LEU A 176 6.26 6.91 -9.01
C LEU A 176 5.49 7.72 -7.96
N LYS A 177 4.89 8.85 -8.35
CA LYS A 177 4.06 9.65 -7.44
C LYS A 177 2.84 8.85 -6.98
N TRP A 178 2.20 8.14 -7.89
CA TRP A 178 1.08 7.25 -7.59
C TRP A 178 1.52 6.09 -6.67
N LEU A 179 2.64 5.43 -6.93
CA LEU A 179 3.20 4.37 -6.06
C LEU A 179 3.48 4.88 -4.64
N ARG A 180 3.91 6.13 -4.50
CA ARG A 180 4.11 6.77 -3.19
C ARG A 180 2.81 7.02 -2.44
N THR A 181 1.75 7.46 -3.11
CA THR A 181 0.51 7.88 -2.46
C THR A 181 -0.53 6.77 -2.32
N THR A 182 -0.48 5.74 -3.16
CA THR A 182 -1.50 4.69 -3.20
C THR A 182 -1.45 3.80 -1.97
N ALA A 183 -2.56 3.63 -1.26
CA ALA A 183 -2.68 2.66 -0.17
C ALA A 183 -3.04 1.24 -0.68
N LYS A 184 -3.28 1.09 -1.99
CA LYS A 184 -3.78 -0.16 -2.60
C LYS A 184 -2.72 -1.26 -2.73
N ILE A 185 -1.45 -0.87 -2.91
CA ILE A 185 -0.32 -1.79 -2.99
C ILE A 185 0.35 -1.87 -1.62
N SER A 186 0.65 -3.08 -1.16
CA SER A 186 1.43 -3.26 0.07
C SER A 186 2.84 -2.67 -0.02
N MET A 187 3.38 -2.17 1.08
CA MET A 187 4.77 -1.66 1.13
C MET A 187 5.79 -2.68 0.61
N LEU A 188 5.64 -3.97 0.93
CA LEU A 188 6.53 -5.02 0.46
C LEU A 188 6.48 -5.16 -1.07
N LYS A 189 5.27 -5.19 -1.65
CA LYS A 189 5.12 -5.23 -3.11
C LYS A 189 5.73 -3.99 -3.78
N LYS A 190 5.56 -2.79 -3.21
CA LYS A 190 6.21 -1.57 -3.73
C LYS A 190 7.72 -1.65 -3.68
N HIS A 191 8.29 -2.16 -2.59
CA HIS A 191 9.73 -2.37 -2.46
C HIS A 191 10.24 -3.35 -3.51
N ASN A 192 9.56 -4.48 -3.70
CA ASN A 192 9.93 -5.46 -4.71
C ASN A 192 9.82 -4.88 -6.12
N LEU A 193 8.74 -4.15 -6.43
CA LEU A 193 8.50 -3.54 -7.73
C LEU A 193 9.58 -2.53 -8.13
N LEU A 194 10.09 -1.75 -7.18
CA LEU A 194 11.13 -0.75 -7.44
C LEU A 194 12.53 -1.34 -7.63
N ASN A 195 12.78 -2.53 -7.06
CA ASN A 195 14.08 -3.20 -7.10
C ASN A 195 14.11 -4.46 -7.98
N VAL A 196 12.99 -4.82 -8.62
CA VAL A 196 12.96 -5.93 -9.56
C VAL A 196 13.90 -5.61 -10.71
N GLY A 197 14.75 -6.58 -11.04
CA GLY A 197 15.62 -6.49 -12.21
C GLY A 197 14.93 -7.12 -13.42
N ASN A 198 15.14 -6.52 -14.59
CA ASN A 198 14.80 -7.17 -15.86
C ASN A 198 15.71 -8.39 -16.12
N ARG A 199 15.66 -8.97 -17.33
CA ARG A 199 16.50 -10.12 -17.72
C ARG A 199 18.00 -9.90 -17.51
N ASP A 200 18.46 -8.66 -17.67
CA ASP A 200 19.85 -8.26 -17.44
C ASP A 200 20.14 -7.86 -15.98
N LYS A 201 19.21 -8.13 -15.07
CA LYS A 201 19.23 -7.69 -13.66
C LYS A 201 19.32 -6.15 -13.53
N GLU A 202 18.92 -5.41 -14.56
CA GLU A 202 18.85 -3.96 -14.52
C GLU A 202 17.56 -3.55 -13.82
N THR A 203 17.69 -2.78 -12.75
CA THR A 203 16.55 -2.13 -12.08
C THR A 203 16.14 -0.86 -12.84
N VAL A 204 15.02 -0.26 -12.45
CA VAL A 204 14.53 1.03 -12.98
C VAL A 204 15.62 2.12 -12.96
N LEU A 205 16.45 2.14 -11.90
CA LEU A 205 17.59 3.06 -11.80
C LEU A 205 18.66 2.82 -12.86
N HIS A 206 18.95 1.56 -13.20
CA HIS A 206 19.92 1.22 -14.25
C HIS A 206 19.41 1.65 -15.63
N VAL A 207 18.13 1.41 -15.91
CA VAL A 207 17.50 1.82 -17.18
C VAL A 207 17.51 3.35 -17.33
N LEU A 208 17.15 4.08 -16.28
CA LEU A 208 17.26 5.55 -16.24
C LEU A 208 18.70 6.03 -16.42
N ALA A 209 19.64 5.36 -15.76
CA ALA A 209 21.05 5.70 -15.86
C ALA A 209 21.57 5.48 -17.29
N ARG A 210 21.02 4.51 -18.04
CA ARG A 210 21.38 4.20 -19.42
C ARG A 210 20.82 5.21 -20.43
N THR A 211 19.63 5.76 -20.20
CA THR A 211 18.96 6.72 -21.10
C THR A 211 19.39 8.16 -20.80
N GLN A 212 18.42 9.07 -20.57
CA GLN A 212 18.64 10.45 -20.14
C GLN A 212 17.89 10.66 -18.81
N PRO A 213 18.61 10.65 -17.68
CA PRO A 213 17.99 10.77 -16.37
C PRO A 213 17.53 12.21 -16.12
N ASP A 214 16.25 12.39 -15.83
CA ASP A 214 15.74 13.66 -15.29
C ASP A 214 16.17 13.77 -13.80
N PRO A 215 16.87 14.84 -13.40
CA PRO A 215 17.27 15.07 -12.00
C PRO A 215 16.09 15.03 -11.03
N GLN A 216 14.90 15.48 -11.43
CA GLN A 216 13.70 15.41 -10.60
C GLN A 216 13.27 13.97 -10.33
N ILE A 217 13.36 13.09 -11.32
CA ILE A 217 13.00 11.68 -11.19
C ILE A 217 14.03 10.94 -10.33
N VAL A 218 15.33 11.20 -10.55
CA VAL A 218 16.39 10.65 -9.71
C VAL A 218 16.25 11.14 -8.27
N LYS A 219 15.86 12.40 -8.06
CA LYS A 219 15.52 12.93 -6.74
C LYS A 219 14.27 12.27 -6.14
N LEU A 220 13.26 11.96 -6.94
CA LEU A 220 12.08 11.23 -6.47
C LEU A 220 12.47 9.81 -6.05
N LEU A 221 13.26 9.08 -6.84
CA LEU A 221 13.71 7.72 -6.54
C LEU A 221 14.66 7.69 -5.33
N SER A 222 15.68 8.55 -5.29
CA SER A 222 16.64 8.63 -4.17
C SER A 222 16.01 9.05 -2.84
N ASN A 223 14.91 9.81 -2.88
CA ASN A 223 14.13 10.12 -1.68
C ASN A 223 13.28 8.95 -1.19
N ASP A 224 13.16 7.88 -1.98
CA ASP A 224 12.41 6.69 -1.65
C ASP A 224 13.33 5.66 -0.97
N LEU A 225 13.14 5.45 0.34
CA LEU A 225 13.92 4.53 1.18
C LEU A 225 13.79 3.08 0.73
N ARG A 226 12.84 2.77 -0.14
CA ARG A 226 12.63 1.42 -0.66
C ARG A 226 13.60 1.08 -1.77
N ILE A 227 14.32 2.03 -2.35
CA ILE A 227 15.16 1.79 -3.53
C ILE A 227 16.58 1.47 -3.11
N ASN A 228 17.09 0.35 -3.60
CA ASN A 228 18.47 -0.04 -3.41
C ASN A 228 19.33 0.53 -4.56
N THR A 229 20.18 1.50 -4.22
CA THR A 229 21.09 2.16 -5.17
C THR A 229 22.36 1.35 -5.46
N GLU A 230 22.62 0.29 -4.68
CA GLU A 230 23.84 -0.52 -4.74
C GLU A 230 23.65 -1.84 -5.50
N VAL A 231 22.45 -2.07 -6.06
CA VAL A 231 22.18 -3.24 -6.91
C VAL A 231 23.11 -3.20 -8.13
N LYS A 232 23.66 -4.36 -8.48
CA LYS A 232 24.50 -4.54 -9.66
C LYS A 232 23.73 -5.29 -10.75
N ASN A 233 23.83 -4.81 -11.98
CA ASN A 233 23.32 -5.52 -13.15
C ASN A 233 24.16 -6.76 -13.49
N SER A 234 23.79 -7.46 -14.56
CA SER A 234 24.51 -8.62 -15.10
C SER A 234 25.99 -8.35 -15.45
N LYS A 235 26.33 -7.10 -15.77
CA LYS A 235 27.70 -6.64 -16.04
C LYS A 235 28.47 -6.27 -14.77
N GLY A 236 27.87 -6.42 -13.59
CA GLY A 236 28.48 -6.08 -12.30
C GLY A 236 28.52 -4.57 -12.02
N GLN A 237 27.81 -3.76 -12.80
CA GLN A 237 27.80 -2.30 -12.70
C GLN A 237 26.60 -1.82 -11.88
N THR A 238 26.80 -0.81 -11.03
CA THR A 238 25.69 -0.08 -10.39
C THR A 238 25.18 1.04 -11.30
N ALA A 239 23.95 1.52 -11.05
CA ALA A 239 23.39 2.66 -11.79
C ALA A 239 24.29 3.91 -11.76
N LEU A 240 24.98 4.14 -10.64
CA LEU A 240 25.96 5.23 -10.51
C LEU A 240 27.17 5.04 -11.43
N GLN A 241 27.70 3.81 -11.52
CA GLN A 241 28.83 3.50 -12.42
C GLN A 241 28.44 3.63 -13.91
N ILE A 242 27.16 3.37 -14.25
CA ILE A 242 26.64 3.61 -15.60
C ILE A 242 26.63 5.11 -15.92
N LEU A 243 26.27 5.97 -14.97
CA LEU A 243 26.30 7.43 -15.14
C LEU A 243 27.73 7.99 -15.20
N GLU A 244 28.67 7.39 -14.47
CA GLU A 244 30.08 7.80 -14.46
C GLU A 244 30.87 7.35 -15.70
N SER A 245 30.28 6.50 -16.54
CA SER A 245 30.92 6.05 -17.78
C SER A 245 31.25 7.22 -18.72
N SER A 246 32.40 7.14 -19.37
CA SER A 246 33.04 8.24 -20.12
C SER A 246 32.20 8.80 -21.27
N ASP A 247 31.25 8.03 -21.80
CA ASP A 247 30.42 8.40 -22.94
C ASP A 247 29.34 9.45 -22.60
N LYS A 248 29.18 9.80 -21.31
CA LYS A 248 28.10 10.67 -20.80
C LYS A 248 28.56 12.00 -20.21
N LYS A 249 29.86 12.29 -20.27
CA LYS A 249 30.42 13.58 -19.80
C LYS A 249 29.94 14.73 -20.69
N GLY A 250 29.41 15.79 -20.08
CA GLY A 250 28.94 17.00 -20.77
C GLY A 250 27.42 17.20 -20.82
N ASN A 251 26.61 16.26 -20.31
CA ASN A 251 25.18 16.47 -20.13
C ASN A 251 24.89 17.04 -18.73
N VAL A 252 24.33 18.26 -18.68
CA VAL A 252 24.01 19.01 -17.46
C VAL A 252 23.12 18.19 -16.50
N ASP A 253 22.12 17.48 -17.04
CA ASP A 253 21.19 16.69 -16.24
C ASP A 253 21.89 15.48 -15.57
N ILE A 254 22.86 14.87 -16.27
CA ILE A 254 23.64 13.75 -15.73
C ILE A 254 24.57 14.24 -14.63
N GLU A 255 25.21 15.39 -14.83
CA GLU A 255 26.08 16.00 -13.84
C GLU A 255 25.32 16.41 -12.56
N GLU A 256 24.06 16.85 -12.68
CA GLU A 256 23.18 17.10 -11.53
C GLU A 256 22.72 15.81 -10.85
N CYS A 257 22.55 14.70 -11.59
CA CYS A 257 22.14 13.40 -11.04
C CYS A 257 23.24 12.71 -10.21
N MET A 258 24.52 12.87 -10.58
CA MET A 258 25.65 12.24 -9.89
C MET A 258 25.72 12.55 -8.38
N PRO A 259 25.70 13.83 -7.94
CA PRO A 259 25.73 14.13 -6.51
C PRO A 259 24.48 13.62 -5.80
N ILE A 260 23.31 13.64 -6.45
CA ILE A 260 22.06 13.12 -5.88
C ILE A 260 22.22 11.63 -5.52
N LEU A 261 22.74 10.81 -6.43
CA LEU A 261 22.94 9.38 -6.18
C LEU A 261 24.10 9.07 -5.23
N ARG A 262 25.17 9.87 -5.24
CA ARG A 262 26.28 9.74 -4.27
C ARG A 262 25.85 10.00 -2.82
N HIS A 263 24.94 10.96 -2.62
CA HIS A 263 24.40 11.30 -1.30
C HIS A 263 23.19 10.44 -0.92
N ALA A 264 22.58 9.72 -1.86
CA ALA A 264 21.44 8.83 -1.63
C ALA A 264 21.80 7.52 -0.91
N LYS A 265 22.87 7.49 -0.10
CA LYS A 265 23.22 6.31 0.69
C LYS A 265 22.04 5.98 1.60
N TRP A 266 21.61 4.72 1.54
CA TRP A 266 20.45 4.19 2.27
C TRP A 266 20.52 4.42 3.79
N TRP A 267 21.73 4.66 4.31
CA TRP A 267 22.08 4.74 5.72
C TRP A 267 22.26 6.17 6.28
N ASP A 268 21.96 7.24 5.52
CA ASP A 268 22.08 8.60 6.05
C ASP A 268 21.06 8.84 7.19
N PRO A 269 21.51 9.00 8.46
CA PRO A 269 20.62 9.13 9.61
C PRO A 269 19.70 10.35 9.53
N VAL A 270 20.17 11.45 8.94
CA VAL A 270 19.41 12.70 8.80
C VAL A 270 18.32 12.53 7.75
N ALA A 271 18.63 11.86 6.64
CA ALA A 271 17.66 11.52 5.62
C ALA A 271 16.59 10.55 6.16
N ILE A 272 16.99 9.53 6.93
CA ILE A 272 16.07 8.58 7.58
C ILE A 272 15.10 9.35 8.48
N LEU A 273 15.62 10.16 9.42
CA LEU A 273 14.79 10.90 10.38
C LEU A 273 13.76 11.80 9.70
N ARG A 274 14.18 12.56 8.67
CA ARG A 274 13.30 13.42 7.87
C ARG A 274 12.21 12.63 7.13
N ARG A 275 12.53 11.41 6.71
CA ARG A 275 11.66 10.57 5.87
C ARG A 275 10.70 9.72 6.69
N THR A 276 11.06 9.31 7.92
CA THR A 276 10.26 8.44 8.80
C THR A 276 8.78 8.82 8.91
N PRO A 277 8.41 10.10 9.13
CA PRO A 277 7.00 10.48 9.27
C PRO A 277 6.15 10.16 8.04
N PHE A 278 6.72 10.30 6.84
CA PHE A 278 6.02 9.95 5.60
C PHE A 278 5.75 8.44 5.52
N TYR A 279 6.71 7.60 5.91
CA TYR A 279 6.53 6.14 5.89
C TYR A 279 5.51 5.69 6.94
N ILE A 280 5.53 6.28 8.13
CA ILE A 280 4.53 6.02 9.16
C ILE A 280 3.13 6.37 8.64
N MET A 281 2.96 7.55 8.02
CA MET A 281 1.67 7.94 7.43
C MET A 281 1.23 7.00 6.31
N ALA A 282 2.16 6.58 5.45
CA ALA A 282 1.86 5.64 4.37
C ALA A 282 1.51 4.24 4.89
N MET A 283 2.13 3.78 5.98
CA MET A 283 1.76 2.54 6.68
C MET A 283 0.36 2.64 7.28
N ILE A 284 0.04 3.75 7.97
CA ILE A 284 -1.30 3.99 8.53
C ILE A 284 -2.35 4.00 7.42
N ALA A 285 -2.07 4.67 6.29
CA ALA A 285 -2.98 4.72 5.15
C ALA A 285 -3.21 3.33 4.55
N GLN A 286 -2.17 2.50 4.43
CA GLN A 286 -2.27 1.12 3.96
C GLN A 286 -3.12 0.27 4.91
N TRP A 287 -2.85 0.34 6.21
CA TRP A 287 -3.66 -0.36 7.22
C TRP A 287 -5.13 0.03 7.15
N GLY A 288 -5.43 1.33 7.03
CA GLY A 288 -6.80 1.82 6.87
C GLY A 288 -7.47 1.29 5.59
N TYR A 289 -6.72 1.14 4.49
CA TYR A 289 -7.23 0.55 3.25
C TYR A 289 -7.50 -0.96 3.39
N GLU A 290 -6.57 -1.71 3.98
CA GLU A 290 -6.72 -3.15 4.22
C GLU A 290 -7.93 -3.44 5.11
N ILE A 291 -8.10 -2.69 6.20
CA ILE A 291 -9.27 -2.81 7.09
C ILE A 291 -10.57 -2.50 6.33
N LYS A 292 -10.59 -1.44 5.51
CA LYS A 292 -11.78 -1.05 4.74
C LYS A 292 -12.17 -2.07 3.67
N THR A 293 -11.19 -2.72 3.05
CA THR A 293 -11.39 -3.67 1.95
C THR A 293 -11.41 -5.12 2.41
N MET A 294 -11.31 -5.35 3.72
CA MET A 294 -11.28 -6.68 4.31
C MET A 294 -12.59 -7.42 4.05
N SER A 295 -12.49 -8.72 3.75
CA SER A 295 -13.66 -9.57 3.66
C SER A 295 -14.30 -9.72 5.06
N PRO A 296 -15.63 -9.92 5.15
CA PRO A 296 -16.29 -10.13 6.45
C PRO A 296 -15.70 -11.30 7.24
N ASN A 297 -15.28 -12.38 6.57
CA ASN A 297 -14.67 -13.55 7.20
C ASN A 297 -13.32 -13.23 7.84
N ASN A 298 -12.45 -12.51 7.13
CA ASN A 298 -11.17 -12.05 7.68
C ASN A 298 -11.41 -11.02 8.79
N GLY A 299 -12.43 -10.17 8.64
CA GLY A 299 -13.03 -9.31 9.65
C GLY A 299 -13.27 -10.01 10.98
N ASN A 300 -14.10 -11.05 10.93
CA ASN A 300 -14.47 -11.83 12.10
C ASN A 300 -13.25 -12.54 12.72
N ALA A 301 -12.37 -13.14 11.91
CA ALA A 301 -11.16 -13.79 12.39
C ALA A 301 -10.23 -12.80 13.12
N MET A 302 -10.01 -11.62 12.53
CA MET A 302 -9.24 -10.55 13.18
C MET A 302 -9.87 -10.10 14.49
N LEU A 303 -11.20 -9.91 14.54
CA LEU A 303 -11.90 -9.51 15.75
C LEU A 303 -11.74 -10.56 16.86
N VAL A 304 -11.85 -11.86 16.53
CA VAL A 304 -11.61 -12.93 17.50
C VAL A 304 -10.18 -12.86 18.06
N VAL A 305 -9.18 -12.73 17.19
CA VAL A 305 -7.76 -12.63 17.61
C VAL A 305 -7.53 -11.38 18.45
N THR A 306 -8.05 -10.22 18.05
CA THR A 306 -7.82 -8.97 18.79
C THR A 306 -8.54 -8.97 20.13
N VAL A 307 -9.75 -9.53 20.22
CA VAL A 307 -10.47 -9.69 21.49
C VAL A 307 -9.75 -10.69 22.41
N LEU A 308 -9.21 -11.79 21.87
CA LEU A 308 -8.40 -12.72 22.66
C LEU A 308 -7.16 -12.03 23.24
N ILE A 309 -6.40 -11.29 22.42
CA ILE A 309 -5.23 -10.54 22.92
C ILE A 309 -5.66 -9.47 23.93
N LEU A 310 -6.77 -8.77 23.69
CA LEU A 310 -7.30 -7.75 24.59
C LEU A 310 -7.70 -8.34 25.94
N THR A 311 -8.41 -9.47 25.95
CA THR A 311 -8.81 -10.17 27.17
C THR A 311 -7.62 -10.74 27.93
N THR A 312 -6.67 -11.39 27.26
CA THR A 312 -5.47 -11.92 27.92
C THR A 312 -4.59 -10.82 28.48
N SER A 313 -4.42 -9.72 27.74
CA SER A 313 -3.62 -8.57 28.20
C SER A 313 -4.28 -7.84 29.36
N TYR A 314 -5.62 -7.74 29.37
CA TYR A 314 -6.38 -7.17 30.48
C TYR A 314 -6.24 -8.01 31.76
N GLN A 315 -6.40 -9.34 31.65
CA GLN A 315 -6.23 -10.25 32.79
C GLN A 315 -4.79 -10.25 33.31
N ALA A 316 -3.80 -10.24 32.40
CA ALA A 316 -2.39 -10.16 32.73
C ALA A 316 -2.02 -8.87 33.46
N SER A 317 -2.70 -7.75 33.16
CA SER A 317 -2.52 -6.50 33.89
C SER A 317 -3.06 -6.57 35.30
N LEU A 318 -4.25 -7.15 35.52
CA LEU A 318 -4.88 -7.26 36.84
C LEU A 318 -4.17 -8.28 37.74
N SER A 319 -3.56 -9.31 37.13
CA SER A 319 -2.83 -10.37 37.83
C SER A 319 -1.37 -10.41 37.35
N PRO A 320 -0.53 -9.42 37.73
CA PRO A 320 0.87 -9.40 37.34
C PRO A 320 1.60 -10.62 37.91
N PRO A 321 2.66 -11.11 37.24
CA PRO A 321 3.49 -12.19 37.75
C PRO A 321 4.03 -11.80 39.13
N GLY A 322 3.95 -12.72 40.09
CA GLY A 322 4.29 -12.45 41.49
C GLY A 322 3.10 -12.00 42.36
N GLY A 323 1.93 -11.73 41.78
CA GLY A 323 0.70 -11.42 42.50
C GLY A 323 0.62 -9.98 43.01
N VAL A 324 -0.49 -9.71 43.69
CA VAL A 324 -0.82 -8.42 44.33
C VAL A 324 -0.98 -8.61 45.83
N LEU A 325 -0.74 -7.54 46.59
CA LEU A 325 -0.84 -7.56 48.04
C LEU A 325 -2.31 -7.78 48.49
N PRO A 326 -2.60 -8.80 49.32
CA PRO A 326 -3.96 -9.11 49.78
C PRO A 326 -4.50 -8.06 50.76
N ALA A 327 -5.84 -7.97 50.84
CA ALA A 327 -6.56 -6.96 51.63
C ALA A 327 -6.50 -7.19 53.15
N ASP A 328 -6.35 -8.44 53.57
CA ASP A 328 -6.42 -8.81 54.98
C ASP A 328 -5.03 -8.88 55.61
N VAL A 329 -4.52 -7.72 56.02
CA VAL A 329 -3.53 -7.66 57.10
C VAL A 329 -4.30 -7.28 58.36
N PRO A 330 -4.56 -8.20 59.30
CA PRO A 330 -5.16 -7.84 60.57
C PRO A 330 -4.25 -6.84 61.29
N GLU A 331 -4.79 -5.65 61.57
CA GLU A 331 -4.21 -4.68 62.49
C GLU A 331 -4.21 -5.28 63.90
N ASN A 332 -3.18 -6.05 64.28
CA ASN A 332 -2.51 -5.86 65.56
C ASN A 332 -1.34 -6.82 65.81
N ASN A 333 -0.42 -6.28 66.61
CA ASN A 333 0.67 -6.91 67.34
C ASN A 333 1.95 -7.20 66.53
N ASN A 334 2.84 -6.22 66.62
CA ASN A 334 4.29 -6.36 66.63
C ASN A 334 4.70 -7.75 67.14
N ASN A 335 5.33 -8.53 66.26
CA ASN A 335 6.09 -9.77 66.48
C ASN A 335 5.65 -11.03 65.71
N ASN A 336 4.87 -10.94 64.65
CA ASN A 336 4.74 -12.07 63.72
C ASN A 336 5.42 -11.78 62.39
N LYS A 337 6.67 -12.24 62.29
CA LYS A 337 7.30 -12.63 61.03
C LYS A 337 6.26 -13.45 60.24
N PHE A 338 5.82 -12.95 59.10
CA PHE A 338 5.10 -13.75 58.12
C PHE A 338 6.05 -14.82 57.56
N SER A 339 6.20 -15.92 58.29
CA SER A 339 6.58 -17.21 57.73
C SER A 339 5.30 -17.85 57.21
N ASN A 340 5.01 -17.70 55.92
CA ASN A 340 4.37 -18.71 55.07
C ASN A 340 4.25 -18.20 53.62
N LEU A 341 5.41 -18.09 52.96
CA LEU A 341 5.53 -18.49 51.56
C LEU A 341 6.79 -19.37 51.48
N GLN A 342 6.61 -20.67 51.66
CA GLN A 342 7.67 -21.65 51.38
C GLN A 342 7.83 -21.74 49.87
N VAL A 343 8.71 -20.91 49.32
CA VAL A 343 9.39 -21.23 48.07
C VAL A 343 10.57 -22.10 48.46
N TYR A 344 10.50 -23.41 48.19
CA TYR A 344 11.65 -24.30 48.29
C TYR A 344 12.71 -23.85 47.27
N ILE A 345 13.72 -23.13 47.74
CA ILE A 345 15.02 -23.01 47.07
C ILE A 345 16.06 -23.47 48.09
N GLY A 346 16.86 -24.46 47.69
CA GLY A 346 17.77 -25.21 48.53
C GLY A 346 18.72 -24.36 49.37
N SER A 347 18.91 -24.83 50.60
CA SER A 347 19.93 -24.49 51.60
C SER A 347 21.33 -24.24 51.01
N ILE A 348 22.07 -23.27 51.57
CA ILE A 348 23.35 -23.47 52.29
C ILE A 348 23.74 -22.21 53.09
N ASN A 349 23.85 -22.40 54.41
CA ASN A 349 24.72 -21.80 55.45
C ASN A 349 25.09 -20.30 55.53
N GLY A 350 24.98 -19.76 56.76
CA GLY A 350 26.14 -19.09 57.38
C GLY A 350 25.99 -17.66 57.94
N THR A 351 25.55 -17.56 59.20
CA THR A 351 26.12 -16.73 60.29
C THR A 351 26.37 -15.20 60.16
N THR A 352 25.69 -14.49 61.07
CA THR A 352 26.17 -13.44 62.01
C THR A 352 26.47 -11.99 61.60
N SER A 353 25.72 -11.10 62.28
CA SER A 353 26.13 -9.88 62.98
C SER A 353 26.20 -8.53 62.24
N SER A 354 25.46 -7.58 62.84
CA SER A 354 25.90 -6.26 63.33
C SER A 354 25.37 -4.99 62.63
N ASN A 355 24.68 -4.20 63.47
CA ASN A 355 24.45 -2.76 63.50
C ASN A 355 24.96 -1.91 62.34
N HIS A 356 24.06 -1.11 61.74
CA HIS A 356 24.34 0.31 61.49
C HIS A 356 23.04 1.12 61.36
N SER A 357 22.95 2.15 62.22
CA SER A 357 21.96 3.22 62.21
C SER A 357 22.32 4.25 61.14
N TYR A 358 21.37 4.65 60.29
CA TYR A 358 21.48 5.89 59.53
C TYR A 358 20.22 6.73 59.61
N HIS A 359 20.50 7.99 59.96
CA HIS A 359 19.73 9.22 59.86
C HIS A 359 18.50 9.23 58.96
N VAL A 360 17.40 9.67 59.60
CA VAL A 360 16.24 10.31 58.99
C VAL A 360 16.70 11.53 58.17
N LEU A 361 16.38 11.54 56.88
CA LEU A 361 16.17 12.78 56.13
C LEU A 361 14.73 12.71 55.59
N GLU A 362 13.87 13.55 56.18
CA GLU A 362 12.52 13.80 55.70
C GLU A 362 12.57 14.22 54.23
N ASN A 363 11.99 13.40 53.36
CA ASN A 363 11.60 13.77 52.01
C ASN A 363 10.11 13.50 51.88
N ILE A 364 9.39 14.57 51.58
CA ILE A 364 7.93 14.69 51.39
C ILE A 364 7.30 13.41 50.82
N GLU A 365 6.60 12.67 51.67
CA GLU A 365 5.88 11.44 51.34
C GLU A 365 4.46 11.76 50.83
N PHE A 366 4.19 11.43 49.56
CA PHE A 366 2.83 11.12 49.09
C PHE A 366 2.70 9.62 48.85
N LYS A 367 2.75 8.85 49.93
CA LYS A 367 2.16 7.51 50.16
C LYS A 367 2.81 6.97 51.45
N PRO A 368 2.08 6.72 52.54
CA PRO A 368 2.65 6.12 53.73
C PRO A 368 3.14 4.70 53.40
N ASN A 369 4.23 4.28 54.04
CA ASN A 369 4.95 3.01 53.89
C ASN A 369 4.15 1.71 54.19
N ASN A 370 2.82 1.74 54.10
CA ASN A 370 2.01 0.53 54.14
C ASN A 370 1.64 0.18 52.70
N SER A 371 2.18 -0.94 52.23
CA SER A 371 1.72 -1.72 51.08
C SER A 371 0.23 -1.53 50.83
N THR A 372 -0.12 -0.67 49.87
CA THR A 372 -1.52 -0.48 49.47
C THR A 372 -2.01 -1.81 48.92
N VAL A 373 -3.06 -2.34 49.52
CA VAL A 373 -3.78 -3.52 49.06
C VAL A 373 -3.97 -3.45 47.55
N GLY A 374 -3.61 -4.51 46.82
CA GLY A 374 -3.68 -4.56 45.37
C GLY A 374 -2.42 -4.12 44.61
N SER A 375 -1.39 -3.60 45.30
CA SER A 375 -0.12 -3.26 44.64
C SER A 375 0.72 -4.51 44.33
N SER A 376 1.45 -4.47 43.20
CA SER A 376 2.28 -5.59 42.75
C SER A 376 3.48 -5.82 43.66
N ILE A 377 3.77 -7.09 43.93
CA ILE A 377 4.92 -7.53 44.75
C ILE A 377 6.24 -7.45 43.95
N LEU A 378 6.15 -7.20 42.64
CA LEU A 378 7.28 -7.28 41.71
C LEU A 378 8.22 -6.06 41.82
N LYS A 379 9.55 -6.30 41.72
CA LYS A 379 10.56 -5.23 41.72
C LYS A 379 10.34 -4.28 40.53
N LYS A 380 10.60 -2.99 40.74
CA LYS A 380 10.44 -1.89 39.76
C LYS A 380 10.83 -2.25 38.31
N GLY A 381 12.03 -2.79 38.10
CA GLY A 381 12.52 -3.11 36.75
C GLY A 381 11.74 -4.25 36.07
N LEU A 382 11.45 -5.32 36.81
CA LEU A 382 10.70 -6.47 36.31
C LEU A 382 9.23 -6.11 36.05
N PHE A 383 8.65 -5.25 36.90
CA PHE A 383 7.30 -4.73 36.71
C PHE A 383 7.18 -3.93 35.41
N LEU A 384 8.08 -2.98 35.16
CA LEU A 384 8.06 -2.20 33.92
C LEU A 384 8.32 -3.05 32.67
N TRP A 385 9.25 -4.02 32.76
CA TRP A 385 9.56 -4.92 31.64
C TRP A 385 8.37 -5.79 31.22
N PHE A 386 7.54 -6.21 32.17
CA PHE A 386 6.31 -6.94 31.88
C PHE A 386 5.17 -6.01 31.44
N PHE A 387 4.98 -4.91 32.16
CA PHE A 387 3.77 -4.10 32.05
C PHE A 387 3.76 -3.21 30.79
N ILE A 388 4.93 -2.69 30.36
CA ILE A 388 5.02 -1.84 29.17
C ILE A 388 4.64 -2.61 27.89
N PRO A 389 5.21 -3.80 27.59
CA PRO A 389 4.76 -4.61 26.45
C PRO A 389 3.30 -5.02 26.55
N ASN A 390 2.79 -5.30 27.76
CA ASN A 390 1.40 -5.71 27.97
C ASN A 390 0.40 -4.58 27.66
N ILE A 391 0.67 -3.34 28.11
CA ILE A 391 -0.13 -2.18 27.71
C ILE A 391 -0.04 -1.97 26.20
N LEU A 392 1.14 -2.11 25.60
CA LEU A 392 1.30 -1.94 24.16
C LEU A 392 0.45 -2.96 23.36
N ALA A 393 0.46 -4.23 23.78
CA ALA A 393 -0.37 -5.28 23.21
C ALA A 393 -1.88 -4.98 23.38
N PHE A 394 -2.28 -4.48 24.55
CA PHE A 394 -3.66 -4.08 24.81
C PHE A 394 -4.08 -2.88 23.93
N SER A 395 -3.29 -1.81 23.89
CA SER A 395 -3.59 -0.58 23.14
C SER A 395 -3.64 -0.82 21.63
N THR A 396 -2.73 -1.64 21.09
CA THR A 396 -2.74 -1.99 19.66
C THR A 396 -3.95 -2.85 19.29
N SER A 397 -4.29 -3.85 20.12
CA SER A 397 -5.47 -4.69 19.93
C SER A 397 -6.78 -3.92 20.09
N PHE A 398 -6.83 -2.99 21.05
CA PHE A 398 -7.94 -2.05 21.24
C PHE A 398 -8.15 -1.18 20.01
N LEU A 399 -7.09 -0.52 19.52
CA LEU A 399 -7.16 0.33 18.34
C LEU A 399 -7.64 -0.46 17.11
N LEU A 400 -7.10 -1.66 16.89
CA LEU A 400 -7.48 -2.51 15.77
C LEU A 400 -8.95 -2.93 15.87
N THR A 401 -9.42 -3.30 17.06
CA THR A 401 -10.82 -3.66 17.31
C THR A 401 -11.75 -2.47 17.03
N CYS A 402 -11.41 -1.27 17.50
CA CYS A 402 -12.15 -0.03 17.22
C CYS A 402 -12.19 0.33 15.73
N LEU A 403 -11.15 -0.02 14.96
CA LEU A 403 -11.12 0.22 13.50
C LEU A 403 -11.89 -0.83 12.69
N VAL A 404 -11.91 -2.09 13.15
CA VAL A 404 -12.57 -3.21 12.46
C VAL A 404 -14.08 -3.24 12.73
N ILE A 405 -14.54 -2.97 13.96
CA ILE A 405 -15.98 -3.01 14.32
C ILE A 405 -16.85 -2.19 13.34
N PRO A 406 -16.53 -0.91 13.00
CA PRO A 406 -17.33 -0.11 12.08
C PRO A 406 -17.34 -0.60 10.63
N THR A 407 -16.48 -1.56 10.27
CA THR A 407 -16.47 -2.18 8.93
C THR A 407 -17.41 -3.39 8.85
N LEU A 408 -17.69 -4.05 9.97
CA LEU A 408 -18.53 -5.24 10.05
C LEU A 408 -19.97 -4.92 10.48
N VAL A 409 -20.11 -3.97 11.41
CA VAL A 409 -21.39 -3.57 11.98
C VAL A 409 -21.62 -2.10 11.70
N SER A 410 -22.73 -1.76 11.04
CA SER A 410 -23.07 -0.39 10.69
C SER A 410 -23.86 0.32 11.81
N GLY A 411 -23.68 1.64 11.90
CA GLY A 411 -24.53 2.52 12.70
C GLY A 411 -24.34 2.45 14.22
N PHE A 412 -25.46 2.43 14.94
CA PHE A 412 -25.53 2.63 16.40
C PHE A 412 -24.78 1.56 17.21
N PHE A 413 -24.90 0.29 16.84
CA PHE A 413 -24.27 -0.82 17.57
C PHE A 413 -22.73 -0.74 17.57
N SER A 414 -22.13 -0.31 16.46
CA SER A 414 -20.68 -0.08 16.41
C SER A 414 -20.25 1.03 17.37
N CYS A 415 -21.03 2.11 17.48
CA CYS A 415 -20.74 3.21 18.41
C CYS A 415 -20.83 2.75 19.86
N VAL A 416 -21.90 2.03 20.23
CA VAL A 416 -22.09 1.49 21.59
C VAL A 416 -20.96 0.53 21.97
N LEU A 417 -20.58 -0.39 21.07
CA LEU A 417 -19.51 -1.35 21.33
C LEU A 417 -18.16 -0.65 21.46
N THR A 418 -17.89 0.36 20.63
CA THR A 418 -16.65 1.16 20.72
C THR A 418 -16.59 1.97 22.01
N LEU A 419 -17.71 2.55 22.44
CA LEU A 419 -17.82 3.28 23.71
C LEU A 419 -17.58 2.35 24.90
N SER A 420 -18.22 1.17 24.91
CA SER A 420 -18.02 0.14 25.93
C SER A 420 -16.59 -0.39 25.98
N LEU A 421 -15.92 -0.49 24.83
CA LEU A 421 -14.51 -0.89 24.81
C LEU A 421 -13.62 0.22 25.36
N SER A 422 -13.98 1.49 25.08
CA SER A 422 -13.22 2.66 25.53
C SER A 422 -13.28 2.84 27.05
N THR A 423 -14.43 2.54 27.67
CA THR A 423 -14.55 2.52 29.14
C THR A 423 -13.67 1.44 29.76
N LEU A 424 -13.54 0.27 29.11
CA LEU A 424 -12.67 -0.81 29.58
C LEU A 424 -11.18 -0.43 29.51
N LEU A 425 -10.76 0.30 28.47
CA LEU A 425 -9.43 0.91 28.43
C LEU A 425 -9.24 1.87 29.61
N PHE A 426 -10.19 2.78 29.86
CA PHE A 426 -10.10 3.71 31.00
C PHE A 426 -9.94 2.98 32.34
N CYS A 427 -10.75 1.95 32.60
CA CYS A 427 -10.65 1.14 33.82
C CYS A 427 -9.30 0.44 33.98
N LEU A 428 -8.74 -0.10 32.88
CA LEU A 428 -7.41 -0.72 32.91
C LEU A 428 -6.33 0.28 33.30
N LEU A 429 -6.38 1.48 32.73
CA LEU A 429 -5.40 2.53 32.96
C LEU A 429 -5.48 3.07 34.38
N ASP A 430 -6.68 3.29 34.90
CA ASP A 430 -6.88 3.74 36.28
C ASP A 430 -6.39 2.67 37.27
N SER A 431 -6.76 1.41 37.07
CA SER A 431 -6.31 0.28 37.90
C SER A 431 -4.79 0.13 37.89
N ALA A 432 -4.17 0.28 36.72
CA ALA A 432 -2.73 0.21 36.54
C ALA A 432 -1.96 1.29 37.31
N LEU A 433 -2.47 2.52 37.27
CA LEU A 433 -1.81 3.71 37.79
C LEU A 433 -2.01 3.88 39.29
N VAL A 434 -3.24 3.64 39.75
CA VAL A 434 -3.68 3.95 41.12
C VAL A 434 -3.44 2.75 42.04
N ILE A 435 -3.77 1.54 41.58
CA ILE A 435 -3.88 0.34 42.42
C ILE A 435 -2.64 -0.56 42.31
N ILE A 436 -2.24 -0.92 41.08
CA ILE A 436 -1.27 -2.01 40.85
C ILE A 436 0.19 -1.52 40.92
N SER A 437 0.46 -0.27 40.55
CA SER A 437 1.83 0.26 40.50
C SER A 437 2.53 0.20 41.88
N PRO A 438 3.73 -0.42 41.97
CA PRO A 438 4.42 -0.65 43.24
C PRO A 438 5.00 0.62 43.87
N ASN A 439 5.27 1.66 43.08
CA ASN A 439 5.79 2.93 43.59
C ASN A 439 5.36 4.14 42.72
N ASN A 440 5.54 5.35 43.26
CA ASN A 440 5.13 6.59 42.57
C ASN A 440 5.93 6.84 41.29
N GLN A 441 7.21 6.45 41.26
CA GLN A 441 8.04 6.60 40.07
C GLN A 441 7.59 5.66 38.93
N THR A 442 7.22 4.40 39.22
CA THR A 442 6.62 3.52 38.20
C THR A 442 5.28 4.05 37.73
N SER A 443 4.46 4.58 38.63
CA SER A 443 3.16 5.16 38.29
C SER A 443 3.32 6.34 37.33
N GLN A 444 4.28 7.25 37.56
CA GLN A 444 4.57 8.36 36.65
C GLN A 444 5.07 7.91 35.27
N ILE A 445 5.99 6.93 35.21
CA ILE A 445 6.48 6.39 33.94
C ILE A 445 5.34 5.73 33.16
N ILE A 446 4.51 4.94 33.84
CA ILE A 446 3.34 4.29 33.25
C ILE A 446 2.34 5.35 32.79
N PHE A 447 2.10 6.41 33.57
CA PHE A 447 1.21 7.51 33.19
C PHE A 447 1.64 8.16 31.88
N THR A 448 2.92 8.49 31.73
CA THR A 448 3.45 9.06 30.49
C THR A 448 3.30 8.10 29.31
N CYS A 449 3.62 6.81 29.49
CA CYS A 449 3.48 5.79 28.45
C CYS A 449 2.02 5.57 28.04
N VAL A 450 1.12 5.49 29.02
CA VAL A 450 -0.32 5.31 28.82
C VAL A 450 -0.92 6.52 28.14
N TYR A 451 -0.65 7.73 28.64
CA TYR A 451 -1.21 8.95 28.10
C TYR A 451 -0.78 9.17 26.64
N THR A 452 0.49 8.91 26.33
CA THR A 452 0.99 8.97 24.94
C THR A 452 0.31 7.92 24.04
N MET A 453 0.16 6.67 24.51
CA MET A 453 -0.56 5.64 23.76
C MET A 453 -2.03 6.01 23.52
N VAL A 454 -2.74 6.44 24.57
CA VAL A 454 -4.15 6.87 24.48
C VAL A 454 -4.30 8.04 23.51
N TYR A 455 -3.46 9.06 23.62
CA TYR A 455 -3.47 10.22 22.73
C TYR A 455 -3.23 9.81 21.27
N ILE A 456 -2.27 8.92 21.01
CA ILE A 456 -2.02 8.37 19.67
C ILE A 456 -3.23 7.59 19.16
N THR A 457 -3.87 6.76 20.00
CA THR A 457 -5.07 5.99 19.58
C THR A 457 -6.25 6.91 19.27
N TYR A 458 -6.51 7.94 20.08
CA TYR A 458 -7.58 8.92 19.81
C TYR A 458 -7.29 9.75 18.56
N LEU A 459 -6.05 10.17 18.33
CA LEU A 459 -5.65 10.84 17.09
C LEU A 459 -5.87 9.93 15.87
N ALA A 460 -5.50 8.65 15.96
CA ALA A 460 -5.70 7.70 14.88
C ALA A 460 -7.18 7.45 14.59
N ILE A 461 -8.02 7.31 15.62
CA ILE A 461 -9.48 7.16 15.49
C ILE A 461 -10.09 8.43 14.89
N ALA A 462 -9.71 9.63 15.38
CA ALA A 462 -10.19 10.90 14.85
C ALA A 462 -9.87 11.05 13.36
N PHE A 463 -8.67 10.67 12.93
CA PHE A 463 -8.26 10.73 11.52
C PHE A 463 -9.10 9.81 10.62
N VAL A 464 -9.62 8.69 11.14
CA VAL A 464 -10.46 7.74 10.39
C VAL A 464 -11.95 8.12 10.44
N VAL A 465 -12.44 8.60 11.58
CA VAL A 465 -13.87 8.89 11.82
C VAL A 465 -14.26 10.26 11.28
N VAL A 466 -13.42 11.30 11.45
CA VAL A 466 -13.74 12.68 11.03
C VAL A 466 -14.05 12.78 9.53
N PRO A 467 -13.31 12.14 8.60
CA PRO A 467 -13.64 12.18 7.17
C PRO A 467 -14.96 11.46 6.83
N LYS A 468 -15.32 10.40 7.58
CA LYS A 468 -16.60 9.70 7.41
C LYS A 468 -17.76 10.58 7.88
N MET A 469 -17.65 11.20 9.05
CA MET A 469 -18.66 12.12 9.59
C MET A 469 -18.88 13.33 8.67
N ARG A 470 -17.81 13.89 8.09
CA ARG A 470 -17.92 15.02 7.15
C ARG A 470 -18.74 14.69 5.90
N LYS A 471 -18.76 13.42 5.45
CA LYS A 471 -19.61 12.98 4.34
C LYS A 471 -21.09 12.90 4.70
N TYR A 472 -21.41 12.56 5.96
CA TYR A 472 -22.79 12.48 6.45
C TYR A 472 -23.40 13.83 6.82
N VAL A 473 -22.57 14.85 7.10
CA VAL A 473 -23.05 16.21 7.42
C VAL A 473 -23.23 17.07 6.16
N ILE A 474 -22.65 16.66 5.03
CA ILE A 474 -22.71 17.37 3.74
C ILE A 474 -23.69 16.69 2.75
N SER A 475 -24.20 15.50 3.06
CA SER A 475 -25.36 14.88 2.39
C SER A 475 -26.63 15.19 3.16
#